data_AF-A0A6J4QTG7-F1
#
_entry.id   AF-A0A6J4QTG7-F1
#
_cell.length_a   1.000
_cell.length_b   1.000
_cell.length_c   1.000
_cell.angle_alpha   90.00
_cell.angle_beta   90.00
_cell.angle_gamma   90.00
#
_symmetry.space_group_name_H-M   'P 1'
#
loop_
_entity.id
_entity.type
_entity.pdbx_description
1 polymer ?
#
loop_
_entity_poly.entity_id
_entity_poly.type
_entity_poly.pdbx_seq_one_letter_code
_entity_poly.pdbx_strand_id
1 'polypeptide(L)' 'MKVSRRTSNILLAIGLLMLVLWIPRAFTWYVNDLQGSTYLALIHLPIIPISLAIGGYLTYLGIKGRRATRQTL' A
#
# COMPACT_ATOMS: atom_id res chain seq x y z
N MET A 1 -5.53 -18.32 10.57
CA MET A 1 -6.50 -17.32 11.03
C MET A 1 -7.58 -17.14 9.97
N LYS A 2 -8.86 -17.37 10.28
CA LYS A 2 -9.97 -17.10 9.34
C LYS A 2 -10.24 -15.60 9.37
N VAL A 3 -9.89 -14.88 8.31
CA VAL A 3 -10.14 -13.44 8.18
C VAL A 3 -11.62 -13.26 7.82
N SER A 4 -12.37 -12.52 8.65
CA SER A 4 -13.78 -12.22 8.37
C SER A 4 -13.94 -11.44 7.06
N ARG A 5 -15.09 -11.60 6.39
CA ARG A 5 -15.44 -10.86 5.17
C ARG A 5 -15.34 -9.34 5.36
N ARG A 6 -15.74 -8.84 6.54
CA ARG A 6 -15.64 -7.41 6.90
C ARG A 6 -14.17 -6.99 7.03
N THR A 7 -13.37 -7.75 7.77
CA THR A 7 -11.93 -7.50 7.94
C THR A 7 -11.19 -7.52 6.60
N SER A 8 -11.54 -8.44 5.69
CA SER A 8 -10.95 -8.52 4.35
C SER A 8 -11.26 -7.27 3.52
N ASN A 9 -12.49 -6.75 3.58
CA ASN A 9 -12.85 -5.50 2.89
C ASN A 9 -12.12 -4.29 3.50
N ILE A 10 -11.95 -4.24 4.83
CA ILE A 10 -11.22 -3.18 5.51
C ILE A 10 -9.73 -3.21 5.09
N LEU A 11 -9.10 -4.38 5.11
CA LEU A 11 -7.71 -4.57 4.66
C LEU A 11 -7.53 -4.14 3.19
N LEU A 12 -8.47 -4.51 2.33
CA LEU A 12 -8.47 -4.10 0.92
C LEU A 12 -8.58 -2.57 0.78
N ALA A 13 -9.51 -1.95 1.52
CA ALA A 13 -9.73 -0.50 1.45
C ALA A 13 -8.52 0.29 1.95
N ILE A 14 -7.92 -0.13 3.07
CA ILE A 14 -6.71 0.50 3.63
C ILE A 14 -5.52 0.29 2.69
N GLY A 15 -5.35 -0.91 2.14
CA GLY A 15 -4.30 -1.20 1.18
C GLY A 15 -4.40 -0.32 -0.07
N LEU A 16 -5.59 -0.22 -0.65
CA LEU A 16 -5.86 0.66 -1.81
C LEU A 16 -5.62 2.13 -1.49
N LEU A 17 -6.11 2.61 -0.33
CA LEU A 17 -5.90 3.99 0.09
C LEU A 17 -4.42 4.30 0.27
N MET A 18 -3.65 3.39 0.88
CA MET A 18 -2.20 3.54 0.97
C MET A 18 -1.55 3.61 -0.42
N LEU A 19 -1.90 2.72 -1.35
CA LEU A 19 -1.34 2.75 -2.70
C LEU A 19 -1.69 4.06 -3.43
N VAL A 20 -2.93 4.53 -3.33
CA VAL A 20 -3.37 5.79 -3.95
C VAL A 20 -2.64 7.01 -3.38
N LEU A 21 -2.26 7.00 -2.10
CA LEU A 21 -1.51 8.10 -1.49
C LEU A 21 0.00 8.01 -1.77
N TRP A 22 0.56 6.81 -1.74
CA TRP A 22 2.01 6.60 -1.84
C TRP A 22 2.52 6.54 -3.28
N ILE A 23 1.71 6.14 -4.26
CA ILE A 23 2.10 6.16 -5.69
C ILE A 23 2.38 7.60 -6.17
N PRO A 24 1.47 8.58 -5.99
CA PRO A 24 1.76 9.98 -6.31
C PRO A 24 2.91 10.55 -5.47
N ARG A 25 3.08 10.11 -4.21
CA ARG A 25 4.22 10.52 -3.40
C ARG A 25 5.55 10.02 -3.97
N ALA A 26 5.59 8.78 -4.48
CA ALA A 26 6.76 8.23 -5.16
C ALA A 26 7.11 9.04 -6.43
N PHE A 27 6.09 9.43 -7.20
CA PHE A 27 6.27 10.27 -8.37
C PHE A 27 6.77 11.68 -8.01
N THR A 28 6.16 12.33 -7.02
CA THR A 28 6.59 13.67 -6.58
C THR A 28 7.98 13.65 -5.95
N TRP A 29 8.38 12.57 -5.28
CA TRP A 29 9.76 12.40 -4.81
C TRP A 29 10.75 12.33 -5.98
N TYR A 30 10.45 11.54 -7.01
CA TYR A 30 11.31 11.41 -8.19
C TYR A 30 11.47 12.73 -8.96
N VAL A 31 10.37 13.49 -9.09
CA VAL A 31 10.38 14.76 -9.85
C VAL A 31 10.92 15.93 -9.03
N ASN A 32 10.51 16.08 -7.77
CA ASN A 32 10.78 17.27 -6.98
C ASN A 32 11.92 17.08 -5.98
N ASP A 33 11.90 15.99 -5.21
CA ASP A 33 12.86 15.82 -4.10
C ASP A 33 14.25 15.45 -4.62
N LEU A 34 14.34 14.63 -5.66
CA LEU A 34 15.60 14.26 -6.31
C LEU A 34 16.32 15.46 -6.94
N GLN A 35 15.55 16.42 -7.45
CA GLN A 35 16.09 17.61 -8.12
C GLN A 35 16.32 18.79 -7.18
N GLY A 36 15.56 18.88 -6.08
CA GLY A 36 15.60 20.03 -5.16
C GLY A 36 16.57 19.89 -3.99
N SER A 37 16.59 18.76 -3.30
CA SER A 37 17.44 18.57 -2.11
C SER A 37 17.75 17.10 -1.87
N THR A 38 19.01 16.73 -2.10
CA THR A 38 19.51 15.36 -1.98
C THR A 38 19.32 14.78 -0.57
N TYR A 39 19.42 15.61 0.47
CA TYR A 39 19.24 15.18 1.86
C TYR A 39 17.78 14.74 2.15
N LEU A 40 16.81 15.53 1.72
CA LEU A 40 15.39 15.19 1.86
C LEU A 40 15.04 13.97 1.00
N ALA A 41 15.64 13.86 -0.18
CA ALA A 41 15.45 12.72 -1.06
C ALA A 41 15.91 11.40 -0.41
N LEU A 42 17.09 11.38 0.22
CA LEU A 42 17.65 10.18 0.87
C LEU A 42 16.80 9.67 2.03
N ILE A 43 16.18 10.56 2.81
CA ILE A 43 15.31 10.18 3.94
C ILE A 43 13.99 9.58 3.45
N HIS A 44 13.44 10.10 2.36
CA HIS A 44 12.16 9.63 1.81
C HIS A 44 12.31 8.39 0.93
N LEU A 45 13.53 8.09 0.47
CA LEU A 45 13.83 6.93 -0.36
C LEU A 45 13.44 5.59 0.28
N PRO A 46 13.72 5.29 1.57
CA PRO A 46 13.32 4.03 2.20
C PRO A 46 11.82 3.97 2.58
N ILE A 47 11.21 5.11 2.93
CA ILE A 47 9.82 5.09 3.43
C ILE A 47 8.81 4.79 2.32
N ILE A 48 9.06 5.27 1.10
CA ILE A 48 8.22 5.03 -0.08
C ILE A 48 8.05 3.53 -0.41
N PRO A 49 9.13 2.74 -0.62
CA PRO A 49 9.01 1.31 -0.94
C PRO A 49 8.43 0.51 0.22
N ILE A 50 8.72 0.88 1.49
CA ILE A 50 8.13 0.22 2.66
C ILE A 50 6.61 0.42 2.67
N SER A 51 6.14 1.66 2.49
CA SER A 51 4.71 1.95 2.48
C SER A 51 3.99 1.33 1.27
N LEU A 52 4.63 1.28 0.10
CA LEU A 52 4.11 0.57 -1.06
C LEU A 52 4.03 -0.95 -0.82
N ALA A 53 5.04 -1.54 -0.20
CA ALA A 53 5.05 -2.96 0.13
C ALA A 53 3.93 -3.31 1.14
N ILE A 54 3.74 -2.49 2.17
CA ILE A 54 2.65 -2.64 3.14
C ILE A 54 1.30 -2.50 2.45
N GLY A 55 1.09 -1.43 1.68
CA GLY A 55 -0.17 -1.21 0.95
C GLY A 55 -0.49 -2.35 -0.03
N GLY A 56 0.51 -2.84 -0.76
CA GLY A 56 0.41 -4.01 -1.64
C GLY A 56 0.07 -5.28 -0.88
N TYR A 57 0.72 -5.54 0.26
CA TYR A 57 0.46 -6.71 1.09
C TYR A 57 -0.94 -6.69 1.70
N LEU A 58 -1.40 -5.55 2.20
CA LEU A 58 -2.76 -5.38 2.73
C LEU A 58 -3.81 -5.60 1.64
N THR A 59 -3.56 -5.08 0.44
CA THR A 59 -4.42 -5.29 -0.73
C THR A 59 -4.47 -6.78 -1.08
N TYR A 60 -3.32 -7.46 -1.13
CA TYR A 60 -3.23 -8.90 -1.38
C TYR A 60 -4.01 -9.71 -0.33
N LEU A 61 -3.86 -9.41 0.96
CA LEU A 61 -4.60 -10.05 2.03
C LEU A 61 -6.11 -9.82 1.91
N GLY A 62 -6.54 -8.61 1.54
CA GLY A 62 -7.94 -8.29 1.28
C GLY A 62 -8.53 -9.11 0.12
N ILE A 63 -7.77 -9.25 -0.98
CA ILE A 63 -8.16 -10.07 -2.14
C ILE A 63 -8.23 -11.55 -1.74
N LYS A 64 -7.22 -12.06 -1.04
CA LYS A 64 -7.14 -13.45 -0.58
C LYS A 64 -8.30 -13.79 0.36
N GLY A 65 -8.61 -12.91 1.32
CA GLY A 65 -9.74 -13.07 2.23
C GLY A 65 -11.10 -13.05 1.53
N ARG A 66 -11.26 -12.20 0.49
CA ARG A 66 -12.45 -12.22 -0.38
C ARG A 66 -12.60 -13.53 -1.14
N ARG A 67 -11.51 -14.07 -1.71
CA ARG A 67 -11.53 -15.36 -2.43
C ARG A 67 -11.89 -16.51 -1.51
N ALA A 68 -11.30 -16.57 -0.32
CA ALA A 68 -11.61 -17.62 0.67
C ALA A 68 -13.09 -17.59 1.10
N THR A 69 -13.68 -16.41 1.25
CA THR A 69 -15.11 -16.27 1.61
C THR A 69 -16.05 -16.76 0.48
N ARG A 70 -15.64 -16.64 -0.79
CA ARG A 70 -16.43 -17.13 -1.93
C ARG A 70 -16.38 -18.64 -2.11
N GLN A 71 -15.39 -19.32 -1.55
CA GLN A 71 -15.24 -20.78 -1.64
C GLN A 71 -16.02 -21.53 -0.55
N THR A 72 -16.48 -20.82 0.48
CA THR A 72 -17.25 -21.38 1.60
C THR A 72 -18.77 -21.16 1.49
N LEU A 73 -19.23 -20.42 0.47
CA LEU A 73 -20.64 -20.25 0.11
C LEU A 73 -20.95 -21.17 -1.06
#